data_AF-A0A1G1KU97-F1
#
_entry.id   AF-A0A1G1KU97-F1
#
_cell.length_a   1.000
_cell.length_b   1.000
_cell.length_c   1.000
_cell.angle_alpha   90.00
_cell.angle_beta   90.00
_cell.angle_gamma   90.00
#
_symmetry.space_group_name_H-M   'P 1'
#
loop_
_entity.id
_entity.type
_entity.pdbx_description
1 polymer ?
#
loop_
_entity_poly.entity_id
_entity_poly.type
_entity_poly.pdbx_seq_one_letter_code
_entity_poly.pdbx_strand_id
1 'polypeptide(L)'
;MEQKQFVKTLNGLAGNQKSGFTLAELLVVTVIVGILGILSIPKFYAQIEKAKISQALGVLSAIQKNEKIYRAEHGYYKALYEIASTADWGGIGMMDPSPFLLSSPDGEFKYEFRFLMDSYGYFAFATRTTKNDYKGYSGKRIRVRHSDGKAVCSADQSDHPLIPFSACW
;
A
#
# COMPACT_ATOMS: atom_id res chain seq x y z
N MET A 1 -23.86 -71.72 5.00
CA MET A 1 -23.85 -70.35 4.42
C MET A 1 -23.99 -69.24 5.47
N GLU A 2 -24.22 -69.54 6.76
CA GLU A 2 -24.50 -68.52 7.79
C GLU A 2 -23.30 -67.71 8.34
N GLN A 3 -22.08 -68.25 8.29
CA GLN A 3 -20.92 -67.60 8.91
C GLN A 3 -20.49 -66.30 8.21
N LYS A 4 -20.79 -66.14 6.91
CA LYS A 4 -20.43 -64.94 6.13
C LYS A 4 -21.32 -63.73 6.46
N GLN A 5 -22.55 -63.94 6.91
CA GLN A 5 -23.46 -62.85 7.30
C GLN A 5 -23.00 -62.21 8.62
N PHE A 6 -22.57 -63.04 9.58
CA PHE A 6 -22.14 -62.60 10.92
C PHE A 6 -20.88 -61.73 10.88
N VAL A 7 -19.88 -62.11 10.08
CA VAL A 7 -18.64 -61.31 9.90
C VAL A 7 -18.91 -59.98 9.19
N LYS A 8 -19.90 -59.93 8.29
CA LYS A 8 -20.30 -58.69 7.60
C LYS A 8 -20.99 -57.69 8.55
N THR A 9 -21.68 -58.20 9.57
CA THR A 9 -22.26 -57.38 10.65
C THR A 9 -21.20 -56.86 11.63
N LEU A 10 -20.10 -57.60 11.85
CA LEU A 10 -18.99 -57.15 12.71
C LEU A 10 -18.15 -56.03 12.07
N ASN A 11 -17.96 -56.04 10.75
CA ASN A 11 -17.29 -54.93 10.03
C ASN A 11 -18.14 -53.67 9.92
N GLY A 12 -19.46 -53.75 10.10
CA GLY A 12 -20.36 -52.59 10.20
C GLY A 12 -20.44 -51.98 11.60
N LEU A 13 -19.93 -52.70 12.62
CA LEU A 13 -19.84 -52.28 14.02
C LEU A 13 -18.43 -51.85 14.43
N ALA A 14 -17.45 -51.88 13.50
CA ALA A 14 -16.18 -51.17 13.65
C ALA A 14 -16.51 -49.68 13.67
N GLY A 15 -16.88 -49.22 14.87
CA GLY A 15 -17.38 -47.89 15.13
C GLY A 15 -16.47 -46.89 14.47
N ASN A 16 -17.04 -46.14 13.54
CA ASN A 16 -16.43 -44.94 13.01
C ASN A 16 -16.25 -44.02 14.23
N GLN A 17 -15.06 -44.10 14.87
CA GLN A 17 -14.72 -43.29 16.02
C GLN A 17 -14.63 -41.86 15.50
N LYS A 18 -15.78 -41.20 15.45
CA LYS A 18 -15.87 -39.76 15.29
C LYS A 18 -15.34 -39.15 16.59
N SER A 19 -14.01 -39.13 16.69
CA SER A 19 -13.29 -38.36 17.71
C SER A 19 -13.68 -36.90 17.52
N GLY A 20 -14.48 -36.37 18.44
CA GLY A 20 -14.75 -34.94 18.52
C GLY A 20 -13.64 -34.24 19.29
N PHE A 21 -13.37 -32.99 18.94
CA PHE A 21 -12.47 -32.14 19.72
C PHE A 21 -13.00 -31.96 21.14
N THR A 22 -12.09 -31.98 22.12
CA THR A 22 -12.49 -31.70 23.50
C THR A 22 -12.70 -30.19 23.70
N LEU A 23 -13.60 -29.79 24.61
CA LEU A 23 -13.82 -28.37 24.91
C LEU A 23 -12.52 -27.68 25.37
N ALA A 24 -11.71 -28.38 26.17
CA ALA A 24 -10.44 -27.86 26.69
C ALA A 24 -9.41 -27.61 25.59
N GLU A 25 -9.38 -28.47 24.58
CA GLU A 25 -8.46 -28.38 23.43
C GLU A 25 -8.78 -27.17 22.56
N LEU A 26 -10.06 -26.85 22.37
CA LEU A 26 -10.46 -25.64 21.65
C LEU A 26 -10.28 -24.36 22.50
N LEU A 27 -10.46 -24.46 23.83
CA LEU A 27 -10.22 -23.37 24.77
C LEU A 27 -8.76 -22.94 24.79
N VAL A 28 -7.81 -23.87 24.94
CA VAL A 28 -6.38 -23.52 24.98
C VAL A 28 -5.92 -22.92 23.65
N VAL A 29 -6.41 -23.45 22.51
CA VAL A 29 -6.07 -22.93 21.18
C VAL A 29 -6.56 -21.50 20.99
N THR A 30 -7.82 -21.21 21.36
CA THR A 30 -8.36 -19.85 21.22
C THR A 30 -7.67 -18.85 22.13
N VAL A 31 -7.24 -19.26 23.33
CA VAL A 31 -6.42 -18.43 24.22
C VAL A 31 -5.05 -18.13 23.59
N ILE A 32 -4.37 -19.13 23.04
CA ILE A 32 -3.07 -18.94 22.39
C ILE A 32 -3.20 -18.04 21.15
N VAL A 33 -4.19 -18.27 20.27
CA VAL A 33 -4.45 -17.44 19.09
C VAL A 33 -4.83 -16.01 19.49
N GLY A 34 -5.58 -15.83 20.58
CA GLY A 34 -5.93 -14.52 21.13
C GLY A 34 -4.70 -13.72 21.56
N ILE A 35 -3.79 -14.35 22.30
CA ILE A 35 -2.53 -13.72 22.75
C ILE A 35 -1.66 -13.33 21.55
N LEU A 36 -1.49 -14.25 20.59
CA LEU A 36 -0.70 -13.99 19.38
C LEU A 36 -1.31 -12.88 18.50
N GLY A 37 -2.64 -12.83 18.40
CA GLY A 37 -3.36 -11.82 17.64
C GLY A 37 -3.08 -10.40 18.13
N ILE A 38 -3.20 -10.17 19.44
CA ILE A 38 -2.99 -8.84 20.05
C ILE A 38 -1.57 -8.33 19.80
N LEU A 39 -0.55 -9.20 19.90
CA LEU A 39 0.85 -8.82 19.68
C LEU A 39 1.18 -8.53 18.21
N SER A 40 0.45 -9.14 17.27
CA SER A 40 0.74 -9.07 15.83
C SER A 40 0.17 -7.83 15.15
N ILE A 41 -1.05 -7.41 15.52
CA ILE A 41 -1.80 -6.30 14.91
C ILE A 41 -1.01 -4.98 14.78
N PRO A 42 -0.32 -4.45 15.82
CA PRO A 42 0.33 -3.13 15.71
C PRO A 42 1.47 -3.12 14.68
N LYS A 43 2.18 -4.26 14.52
CA LYS A 43 3.22 -4.40 13.50
C LYS A 43 2.62 -4.50 12.11
N PHE A 44 1.52 -5.22 11.96
CA PHE A 44 0.81 -5.38 10.69
C PHE A 44 0.41 -4.03 10.06
N TYR A 45 -0.15 -3.10 10.84
CA TYR A 45 -0.52 -1.78 10.32
C TYR A 45 0.65 -0.96 9.78
N ALA A 46 1.83 -1.04 10.41
CA ALA A 46 3.02 -0.35 9.91
C ALA A 46 3.52 -0.93 8.58
N GLN A 47 3.33 -2.24 8.37
CA GLN A 47 3.69 -2.88 7.10
C GLN A 47 2.73 -2.50 5.97
N ILE A 48 1.43 -2.39 6.26
CA ILE A 48 0.45 -1.88 5.29
C ILE A 48 0.84 -0.47 4.86
N GLU A 49 1.19 0.41 5.80
CA GLU A 49 1.60 1.79 5.49
C GLU A 49 2.86 1.83 4.61
N LYS A 50 3.87 1.00 4.92
CA LYS A 50 5.05 0.87 4.06
C LYS A 50 4.73 0.37 2.65
N ALA A 51 3.78 -0.56 2.51
CA ALA A 51 3.33 -1.04 1.21
C ALA A 51 2.68 0.08 0.39
N LYS A 52 1.86 0.93 1.02
CA LYS A 52 1.23 2.09 0.38
C LYS A 52 2.25 3.15 -0.05
N ILE A 53 3.25 3.41 0.78
CA ILE A 53 4.39 4.26 0.42
C ILE A 53 5.15 3.69 -0.79
N SER A 54 5.36 2.36 -0.82
CA SER A 54 6.01 1.70 -1.95
C SER A 54 5.20 1.85 -3.25
N GLN A 55 3.87 1.79 -3.17
CA GLN A 55 3.00 2.05 -4.32
C GLN A 55 3.12 3.50 -4.79
N ALA A 56 3.08 4.46 -3.86
CA ALA A 56 3.23 5.87 -4.17
C ALA A 56 4.60 6.20 -4.80
N LEU A 57 5.68 5.59 -4.32
CA LEU A 57 7.01 5.70 -4.94
C LEU A 57 7.02 5.12 -6.37
N GLY A 58 6.32 4.03 -6.62
CA GLY A 58 6.16 3.46 -7.96
C GLY A 58 5.46 4.43 -8.92
N VAL A 59 4.38 5.07 -8.46
CA VAL A 59 3.69 6.12 -9.22
C VAL A 59 4.60 7.32 -9.45
N LEU A 60 5.27 7.83 -8.43
CA LEU A 60 6.21 8.96 -8.57
C LEU A 60 7.33 8.66 -9.58
N SER A 61 7.82 7.43 -9.62
CA SER A 61 8.82 6.97 -10.59
C SER A 61 8.25 6.94 -12.02
N ALA A 62 7.01 6.50 -12.19
CA ALA A 62 6.32 6.54 -13.48
C ALA A 62 6.16 7.97 -13.98
N ILE A 63 5.77 8.90 -13.09
CA ILE A 63 5.63 10.30 -13.50
C ILE A 63 6.98 10.90 -13.87
N GLN A 64 8.04 10.61 -13.11
CA GLN A 64 9.38 11.08 -13.46
C GLN A 64 9.82 10.58 -14.85
N LYS A 65 9.53 9.32 -15.18
CA LYS A 65 9.85 8.75 -16.49
C LYS A 65 9.11 9.48 -17.61
N ASN A 66 7.81 9.71 -17.44
CA ASN A 66 6.99 10.36 -18.46
C ASN A 66 7.34 11.85 -18.65
N GLU A 67 7.67 12.57 -17.58
CA GLU A 67 8.21 13.93 -17.66
C GLU A 67 9.55 13.98 -18.41
N LYS A 68 10.44 13.01 -18.19
CA LYS A 68 11.71 12.91 -18.94
C LYS A 68 11.47 12.66 -20.43
N ILE A 69 10.48 11.85 -20.79
CA ILE A 69 10.08 11.63 -22.18
C ILE A 69 9.54 12.93 -22.77
N TYR A 70 8.60 13.59 -22.08
CA TYR A 70 8.02 14.86 -22.53
C TYR A 70 9.10 15.92 -22.79
N ARG A 71 10.07 16.06 -21.88
CA ARG A 71 11.19 16.98 -22.08
C ARG A 71 12.09 16.58 -23.23
N ALA A 72 12.32 15.30 -23.46
CA ALA A 72 13.11 14.85 -24.61
C ALA A 72 12.44 15.26 -25.94
N GLU A 73 11.11 15.34 -25.97
CA GLU A 73 10.33 15.75 -27.15
C GLU A 73 10.22 17.28 -27.30
N HIS A 74 10.00 18.01 -26.19
CA HIS A 74 9.63 19.43 -26.21
C HIS A 74 10.73 20.39 -25.72
N GLY A 75 11.80 19.87 -25.10
CA GLY A 75 12.91 20.65 -24.54
C GLY A 75 12.69 21.20 -23.13
N TYR A 76 11.48 21.14 -22.59
CA TYR A 76 11.12 21.60 -21.24
C TYR A 76 10.21 20.60 -20.51
N TYR A 77 10.13 20.67 -19.17
CA TYR A 77 9.18 19.85 -18.39
C TYR A 77 7.78 20.43 -18.42
N LYS A 78 6.75 19.58 -18.44
CA LYS A 78 5.38 20.07 -18.52
C LYS A 78 4.90 20.51 -17.15
N ALA A 79 4.49 21.77 -17.03
CA ALA A 79 3.81 22.20 -15.83
C ALA A 79 2.42 21.57 -15.71
N LEU A 80 2.26 20.60 -14.82
CA LEU A 80 0.96 20.12 -14.37
C LEU A 80 0.37 21.17 -13.41
N TYR A 81 -0.14 22.27 -13.96
CA TYR A 81 -0.75 23.33 -13.16
C TYR A 81 -2.15 22.88 -12.68
N GLU A 82 -2.36 22.97 -11.37
CA GLU A 82 -3.63 22.64 -10.73
C GLU A 82 -4.61 23.81 -10.92
N ILE A 83 -5.17 23.98 -12.13
CA ILE A 83 -6.42 24.75 -12.28
C ILE A 83 -7.55 23.75 -12.21
N ALA A 84 -8.30 23.78 -11.11
CA ALA A 84 -9.54 23.02 -10.94
C ALA A 84 -9.36 21.49 -11.16
N SER A 85 -8.81 20.83 -10.13
CA SER A 85 -8.93 19.37 -9.88
C SER A 85 -8.51 18.40 -10.98
N THR A 86 -7.91 18.87 -12.07
CA THR A 86 -7.46 18.00 -13.16
C THR A 86 -6.13 18.54 -13.64
N ALA A 87 -5.05 18.13 -12.97
CA ALA A 87 -3.75 18.24 -13.60
C ALA A 87 -3.83 17.57 -14.98
N ASP A 88 -3.24 18.18 -16.01
CA ASP A 88 -3.23 17.63 -17.37
C ASP A 88 -2.24 16.46 -17.47
N TRP A 89 -2.54 15.37 -16.79
CA TRP A 89 -1.78 14.13 -16.82
C TRP A 89 -1.71 13.57 -18.25
N GLY A 90 -2.76 13.80 -19.05
CA GLY A 90 -2.80 13.41 -20.46
C GLY A 90 -1.69 14.08 -21.27
N GLY A 91 -1.32 15.31 -20.94
CA GLY A 91 -0.23 16.02 -21.58
C GLY A 91 1.17 15.46 -21.34
N ILE A 92 1.35 14.57 -20.36
CA ILE A 92 2.57 13.74 -20.21
C ILE A 92 2.32 12.26 -20.54
N GLY A 93 1.20 11.93 -21.19
CA GLY A 93 0.85 10.56 -21.54
C GLY A 93 0.47 9.68 -20.34
N MET A 94 -0.07 10.28 -19.27
CA MET A 94 -0.56 9.56 -18.09
C MET A 94 -2.06 9.76 -17.87
N MET A 95 -2.72 8.75 -17.31
CA MET A 95 -4.01 8.98 -16.63
C MET A 95 -3.73 9.56 -15.24
N ASP A 96 -4.66 10.34 -14.68
CA ASP A 96 -4.53 10.87 -13.32
C ASP A 96 -4.28 9.72 -12.33
N PRO A 97 -3.11 9.67 -11.67
CA PRO A 97 -2.82 8.64 -10.70
C PRO A 97 -3.46 8.94 -9.34
N SER A 98 -4.05 10.13 -9.17
CA SER A 98 -4.82 10.48 -7.99
C SER A 98 -6.20 9.83 -8.07
N PRO A 99 -6.67 9.20 -6.98
CA PRO A 99 -8.00 8.62 -6.94
C PRO A 99 -9.06 9.69 -7.18
N PHE A 100 -9.88 9.50 -8.22
CA PHE A 100 -10.91 10.46 -8.67
C PHE A 100 -11.95 10.81 -7.60
N LEU A 101 -12.10 9.99 -6.56
CA LEU A 101 -12.90 10.30 -5.39
C LEU A 101 -12.05 10.07 -4.13
N LEU A 102 -12.01 11.05 -3.22
CA LEU A 102 -11.47 10.94 -1.84
C LEU A 102 -12.12 9.82 -0.97
N SER A 103 -12.87 8.92 -1.60
CA SER A 103 -13.58 7.78 -1.03
C SER A 103 -13.18 6.45 -1.67
N SER A 104 -12.16 6.42 -2.53
CA SER A 104 -11.58 5.15 -2.97
C SER A 104 -10.82 4.51 -1.79
N PRO A 105 -11.14 3.27 -1.37
CA PRO A 105 -10.49 2.60 -0.23
C PRO A 105 -8.97 2.40 -0.40
N ASP A 106 -8.51 2.46 -1.64
CA ASP A 106 -7.15 2.32 -2.16
C ASP A 106 -6.49 3.68 -2.50
N GLY A 107 -7.29 4.76 -2.50
CA GLY A 107 -6.89 6.09 -2.90
C GLY A 107 -6.31 6.92 -1.75
N GLU A 108 -5.06 6.65 -1.38
CA GLU A 108 -4.49 7.23 -0.15
C GLU A 108 -3.51 8.39 -0.35
N PHE A 109 -3.08 8.65 -1.58
CA PHE A 109 -2.14 9.72 -1.90
C PHE A 109 -2.67 10.64 -3.01
N LYS A 110 -2.50 11.95 -2.82
CA LYS A 110 -2.65 12.98 -3.84
C LYS A 110 -1.28 13.27 -4.45
N TYR A 111 -1.19 13.30 -5.78
CA TYR A 111 0.06 13.58 -6.47
C TYR A 111 0.08 15.02 -6.99
N GLU A 112 1.16 15.74 -6.71
CA GLU A 112 1.31 17.15 -7.11
C GLU A 112 2.72 17.40 -7.67
N PHE A 113 2.81 18.37 -8.59
CA PHE A 113 4.08 18.84 -9.17
C PHE A 113 4.34 20.27 -8.75
N ARG A 114 5.54 20.54 -8.25
CA ARG A 114 5.99 21.92 -8.09
C ARG A 114 7.31 22.15 -8.82
N PHE A 115 7.26 23.11 -9.73
CA PHE A 115 8.41 23.58 -10.48
C PHE A 115 9.21 24.55 -9.61
N LEU A 116 10.52 24.46 -9.75
CA LEU A 116 11.41 25.55 -9.40
C LEU A 116 11.22 26.64 -10.46
N MET A 117 11.47 27.90 -10.10
CA MET A 117 11.18 29.10 -10.88
C MET A 117 11.82 29.15 -12.29
N ASP A 118 12.63 28.14 -12.64
CA ASP A 118 13.42 28.02 -13.86
C ASP A 118 12.91 26.94 -14.84
N SER A 119 11.82 26.22 -14.58
CA SER A 119 11.26 25.16 -15.47
C SER A 119 12.19 23.97 -15.79
N TYR A 120 13.42 23.96 -15.26
CA TYR A 120 14.42 22.90 -15.48
C TYR A 120 14.51 21.92 -14.31
N GLY A 121 13.96 22.27 -13.14
CA GLY A 121 13.85 21.40 -11.99
C GLY A 121 12.44 21.38 -11.43
N TYR A 122 11.97 20.20 -11.04
CA TYR A 122 10.73 20.04 -10.29
C TYR A 122 10.88 19.05 -9.14
N PHE A 123 9.97 19.15 -8.19
CA PHE A 123 9.73 18.13 -7.18
C PHE A 123 8.35 17.53 -7.41
N ALA A 124 8.30 16.20 -7.44
CA ALA A 124 7.04 15.46 -7.41
C ALA A 124 6.70 15.12 -5.97
N PHE A 125 5.44 15.35 -5.59
CA PHE A 125 4.93 15.12 -4.25
C PHE A 125 3.85 14.05 -4.28
N ALA A 126 3.87 13.13 -3.33
CA ALA A 126 2.73 12.30 -2.98
C ALA A 126 2.32 12.62 -1.55
N THR A 127 1.14 13.20 -1.35
CA THR A 127 0.62 13.64 -0.04
C THR A 127 -0.48 12.71 0.42
N ARG A 128 -0.39 12.17 1.63
CA ARG A 128 -1.39 11.23 2.16
C ARG A 128 -2.71 11.94 2.45
N THR A 129 -3.82 11.45 1.89
CA THR A 129 -5.15 12.10 1.90
C THR A 129 -6.19 11.45 2.81
N THR A 130 -5.87 10.32 3.44
CA THR A 130 -6.86 9.49 4.14
C THR A 130 -7.63 10.28 5.22
N LYS A 131 -8.97 10.18 5.21
CA LYS A 131 -9.84 10.76 6.25
C LYS A 131 -9.68 10.07 7.62
N ASN A 132 -9.27 8.80 7.65
CA ASN A 132 -9.09 8.01 8.87
C ASN A 132 -7.63 8.04 9.32
N ASP A 133 -7.30 8.99 10.18
CA ASP A 133 -5.94 9.25 10.61
C ASP A 133 -5.53 8.38 11.81
N TYR A 134 -5.55 7.05 11.66
CA TYR A 134 -5.23 6.08 12.73
C TYR A 134 -3.82 6.28 13.35
N LYS A 135 -2.92 7.01 12.68
CA LYS A 135 -1.53 7.26 13.15
C LYS A 135 -0.97 8.68 12.91
N GLY A 136 -1.79 9.66 12.53
CA GLY A 136 -1.27 11.03 12.33
C GLY A 136 -0.49 11.20 11.01
N TYR A 137 -0.72 10.34 10.01
CA TYR A 137 -0.01 10.39 8.74
C TYR A 137 -0.73 11.23 7.68
N SER A 138 -1.99 11.62 7.92
CA SER A 138 -2.69 12.54 7.00
C SER A 138 -1.87 13.83 6.78
N GLY A 139 -1.73 14.25 5.53
CA GLY A 139 -0.92 15.41 5.14
C GLY A 139 0.60 15.17 5.11
N LYS A 140 1.11 14.02 5.56
CA LYS A 140 2.52 13.66 5.36
C LYS A 140 2.79 13.42 3.89
N ARG A 141 3.95 13.86 3.42
CA ARG A 141 4.32 13.82 2.01
C ARG A 141 5.58 13.01 1.74
N ILE A 142 5.64 12.46 0.54
CA ILE A 142 6.85 11.88 -0.06
C ILE A 142 7.26 12.82 -1.17
N ARG A 143 8.52 13.27 -1.15
CA ARG A 143 9.06 14.19 -2.16
C ARG A 143 10.12 13.47 -2.95
N VAL A 144 10.05 13.52 -4.27
CA VAL A 144 11.07 12.91 -5.14
C VAL A 144 11.77 14.01 -5.94
N ARG A 145 13.10 13.96 -5.94
CA ARG A 145 13.94 14.84 -6.74
C ARG A 145 13.87 14.45 -8.22
N HIS A 146 13.71 15.44 -9.08
CA HIS A 146 13.74 15.21 -10.51
C HIS A 146 15.10 14.66 -11.02
N SER A 147 16.22 15.14 -10.47
CA SER A 147 17.58 14.82 -10.96
C SER A 147 17.91 13.33 -10.92
N ASP A 148 17.58 12.66 -9.81
CA ASP A 148 17.98 11.29 -9.51
C ASP A 148 16.80 10.35 -9.26
N GLY A 149 15.57 10.87 -9.16
CA GLY A 149 14.38 10.05 -8.90
C GLY A 149 14.31 9.49 -7.48
N LYS A 150 15.22 9.93 -6.61
CA LYS A 150 15.28 9.48 -5.22
C LYS A 150 14.32 10.30 -4.36
N ALA A 151 13.78 9.63 -3.35
CA ALA A 151 12.99 10.26 -2.33
C ALA A 151 13.88 11.15 -1.44
N VAL A 152 13.40 12.34 -1.12
CA VAL A 152 14.00 13.20 -0.11
C VAL A 152 13.57 12.67 1.25
N CYS A 153 14.55 12.16 1.98
CA CYS A 153 14.37 11.62 3.31
C CYS A 153 14.97 12.62 4.30
N SER A 154 14.36 13.80 4.40
CA SER A 154 14.74 14.81 5.39
C SER A 154 14.00 14.50 6.70
N ALA A 155 14.61 14.82 7.84
CA ALA A 155 13.93 14.79 9.14
C ALA A 155 12.98 15.99 9.33
N ASP A 156 12.38 16.48 8.24
CA ASP A 156 11.37 17.53 8.30
C ASP A 156 10.05 16.93 8.79
N GLN A 157 9.30 17.68 9.60
CA GLN A 157 8.03 17.24 10.16
C GLN A 157 6.97 16.97 9.08
N SER A 158 7.15 17.51 7.87
CA SER A 158 6.23 17.27 6.76
C SER A 158 6.45 15.95 6.01
N ASP A 159 7.66 15.38 6.06
CA ASP A 159 7.99 14.16 5.32
C ASP A 159 7.40 12.92 6.02
N HIS A 160 7.04 11.90 5.23
CA HIS A 160 6.47 10.68 5.79
C HIS A 160 7.53 9.87 6.56
N PRO A 161 7.33 9.54 7.85
CA PRO A 161 8.37 8.94 8.69
C PRO A 161 8.73 7.50 8.32
N LEU A 162 7.88 6.84 7.53
CA LEU A 162 8.06 5.46 7.08
C LEU A 162 8.59 5.32 5.65
N ILE A 163 9.16 6.39 5.07
CA ILE A 163 9.85 6.28 3.77
C ILE A 163 11.00 5.27 3.94
N PRO A 164 11.08 4.24 3.09
CA PRO A 164 12.15 3.26 3.19
C PRO A 164 13.48 3.93 2.86
N PHE A 165 14.51 3.67 3.67
CA PHE A 165 15.84 4.22 3.42
C PHE A 165 16.38 3.86 2.03
N SER A 166 16.00 2.70 1.47
CA SER A 166 16.38 2.30 0.11
C SER A 166 15.86 3.23 -0.98
N ALA A 167 14.81 4.02 -0.74
CA ALA A 167 14.33 5.01 -1.70
C ALA A 167 15.13 6.32 -1.69
N CYS A 168 16.00 6.51 -0.69
CA CYS A 168 16.75 7.75 -0.48
C CYS A 168 18.14 7.73 -1.15
N TRP A 169 18.71 6.54 -1.37
CA TRP A 169 20.12 6.34 -1.73
C TRP A 169 20.33 5.67 -3.08
#